data_AF-A0A7S4EYP7-F1
#
_entry.id   AF-A0A7S4EYP7-F1
#
_cell.length_a   1.000
_cell.length_b   1.000
_cell.length_c   1.000
_cell.angle_alpha   90.00
_cell.angle_beta   90.00
_cell.angle_gamma   90.00
#
_symmetry.space_group_name_H-M   'P 1'
#
loop_
_entity.id
_entity.type
_entity.pdbx_description
1 polymer ?
#
loop_
_entity_poly.entity_id
_entity_poly.type
_entity_poly.pdbx_seq_one_letter_code
_entity_poly.pdbx_strand_id
1 'polypeptide(L)'
;ATGGIAASGGGSYSDGACTLTLTSSAVTSCVAAGGDTADAGGFHARSSCSLTLTNSAVSSCIARGGERADGGGFFVEFYCTLTLTISAVSSCVATGGSIAEAGGLYLESGEVKFTNGSSVRNCTATVGKTLVIKAGTITYVFPTLAGYWLPQVECRVYRESCPTGTPAAEEQCRAQRDACSQLPDDIDGSAPSGCAPSAAVQPCPWKSDESLLLKPIYLVPNEPLNEDLPFACVPGYVGSPSQLEQRSPFCAGPCPGGAFCPTDATTTPIVCPAGSFCPLGTSVPRSCPSATFSNETG
;
A
#
# COMPACT_ATOMS: atom_id res chain seq x y z
N ALA A 1 17.25 -8.55 19.07
CA ALA A 1 17.57 -7.69 20.23
C ALA A 1 16.78 -8.14 21.45
N THR A 2 17.39 -8.22 22.62
CA THR A 2 16.71 -8.49 23.91
C THR A 2 17.12 -7.44 24.92
N GLY A 3 16.16 -6.86 25.63
CA GLY A 3 16.42 -5.81 26.64
C GLY A 3 15.55 -5.97 27.86
N GLY A 4 16.07 -5.59 29.03
CA GLY A 4 15.35 -5.71 30.30
C GLY A 4 14.13 -4.78 30.42
N ILE A 5 14.11 -3.68 29.66
CA ILE A 5 13.03 -2.68 29.66
C ILE A 5 12.54 -2.49 28.22
N ALA A 6 13.42 -2.09 27.30
CA ALA A 6 13.07 -1.85 25.90
C ALA A 6 13.95 -2.67 24.95
N ALA A 7 13.42 -3.03 23.78
CA ALA A 7 14.22 -3.56 22.68
C ALA A 7 13.73 -3.01 21.35
N SER A 8 14.66 -2.60 20.49
CA SER A 8 14.33 -2.04 19.19
C SER A 8 15.15 -2.70 18.08
N GLY A 9 14.56 -2.89 16.90
CA GLY A 9 15.28 -3.28 15.69
C GLY A 9 15.86 -4.70 15.77
N GLY A 10 14.99 -5.71 15.82
CA GLY A 10 15.41 -7.10 15.96
C GLY A 10 16.32 -7.59 14.83
N GLY A 11 16.16 -7.06 13.61
CA GLY A 11 17.03 -7.26 12.46
C GLY A 11 18.03 -6.12 12.29
N SER A 12 17.56 -4.87 12.26
CA SER A 12 18.44 -3.70 12.28
C SER A 12 17.84 -2.52 13.02
N TYR A 13 18.72 -1.68 13.56
CA TYR A 13 18.40 -0.39 14.13
C TYR A 13 19.26 0.68 13.45
N SER A 14 18.61 1.65 12.83
CA SER A 14 19.25 2.71 12.04
C SER A 14 18.85 4.07 12.60
N ASP A 15 19.83 4.86 13.03
CA ASP A 15 19.63 6.17 13.67
C ASP A 15 20.54 7.23 13.05
N GLY A 16 19.98 8.42 12.86
CA GLY A 16 20.62 9.59 12.27
C GLY A 16 20.48 9.63 10.75
N ALA A 17 21.20 10.57 10.14
CA ALA A 17 21.27 10.70 8.69
C ALA A 17 22.03 9.51 8.08
N CYS A 18 21.32 8.39 7.93
CA CYS A 18 21.83 7.15 7.39
C CYS A 18 21.11 6.72 6.13
N THR A 19 21.75 5.81 5.39
CA THR A 19 21.13 5.12 4.26
C THR A 19 21.36 3.63 4.43
N LEU A 20 20.27 2.86 4.41
CA LEU A 20 20.30 1.41 4.40
C LEU A 20 19.64 0.92 3.12
N THR A 21 20.38 0.17 2.30
CA THR A 21 19.87 -0.42 1.08
C THR A 21 19.98 -1.94 1.12
N LEU A 22 18.89 -2.62 0.78
CA LEU A 22 18.85 -4.06 0.59
C LEU A 22 18.39 -4.36 -0.84
N THR A 23 19.10 -5.28 -1.49
CA THR A 23 18.78 -5.71 -2.86
C THR A 23 18.84 -7.22 -2.91
N SER A 24 17.73 -7.85 -3.32
CA SER A 24 17.65 -9.32 -3.40
C SER A 24 17.97 -10.02 -2.08
N SER A 25 17.53 -9.44 -0.96
CA SER A 25 17.82 -9.93 0.40
C SER A 25 16.57 -10.44 1.11
N ALA A 26 16.75 -11.36 2.05
CA ALA A 26 15.70 -11.82 2.96
C ALA A 26 16.12 -11.57 4.41
N VAL A 27 15.30 -10.83 5.15
CA VAL A 27 15.43 -10.65 6.61
C VAL A 27 14.26 -11.35 7.27
N THR A 28 14.57 -12.41 8.00
CA THR A 28 13.54 -13.33 8.46
C THR A 28 13.73 -13.73 9.91
N SER A 29 12.63 -13.96 10.62
CA SER A 29 12.63 -14.48 11.99
C SER A 29 13.41 -13.62 12.99
N CYS A 30 13.55 -12.32 12.72
CA CYS A 30 14.19 -11.38 13.63
C CYS A 30 13.27 -11.07 14.81
N VAL A 31 13.83 -10.88 16.00
CA VAL A 31 13.04 -10.63 17.22
C VAL A 31 13.59 -9.44 17.98
N ALA A 32 12.73 -8.48 18.30
CA ALA A 32 12.95 -7.47 19.33
C ALA A 32 12.10 -7.86 20.55
N ALA A 33 12.73 -8.18 21.68
CA ALA A 33 12.05 -8.58 22.90
C ALA A 33 12.46 -7.69 24.08
N GLY A 34 11.55 -6.82 24.53
CA GLY A 34 11.76 -5.93 25.67
C GLY A 34 10.83 -6.28 26.83
N GLY A 35 11.28 -5.98 28.05
CA GLY A 35 10.49 -6.20 29.27
C GLY A 35 9.16 -5.45 29.26
N ASP A 36 9.17 -4.19 28.83
CA ASP A 36 8.00 -3.31 28.78
C ASP A 36 7.67 -2.97 27.32
N THR A 37 8.64 -2.47 26.55
CA THR A 37 8.43 -2.01 25.17
C THR A 37 9.25 -2.79 24.15
N ALA A 38 8.69 -3.05 22.97
CA ALA A 38 9.44 -3.57 21.85
C ALA A 38 9.01 -2.96 20.52
N ASP A 39 9.97 -2.37 19.80
CA ASP A 39 9.70 -1.71 18.52
C ASP A 39 10.46 -2.40 17.40
N ALA A 40 9.84 -2.59 16.25
CA ALA A 40 10.49 -3.17 15.07
C ALA A 40 11.13 -4.54 15.33
N GLY A 41 10.36 -5.61 15.15
CA GLY A 41 10.94 -6.96 15.10
C GLY A 41 11.96 -7.10 13.96
N GLY A 42 11.73 -6.42 12.84
CA GLY A 42 12.66 -6.33 11.71
C GLY A 42 13.53 -5.07 11.77
N PHE A 43 13.04 -3.95 11.25
CA PHE A 43 13.80 -2.73 11.02
C PHE A 43 13.26 -1.56 11.80
N HIS A 44 14.09 -0.99 12.67
CA HIS A 44 13.81 0.29 13.31
C HIS A 44 14.59 1.38 12.56
N ALA A 45 13.90 2.43 12.12
CA ALA A 45 14.49 3.58 11.45
C ALA A 45 14.09 4.87 12.15
N ARG A 46 15.08 5.68 12.54
CA ARG A 46 14.83 6.98 13.16
C ARG A 46 15.82 8.07 12.76
N SER A 47 15.41 9.31 12.98
CA SER A 47 16.20 10.55 12.82
C SER A 47 16.68 10.80 11.39
N SER A 48 15.75 10.91 10.44
CA SER A 48 16.01 11.25 9.01
C SER A 48 16.81 10.20 8.23
N CYS A 49 16.72 8.93 8.62
CA CYS A 49 17.30 7.83 7.85
C CYS A 49 16.49 7.50 6.59
N SER A 50 17.15 6.97 5.57
CA SER A 50 16.53 6.46 4.35
C SER A 50 16.76 4.96 4.19
N LEU A 51 15.66 4.19 4.17
CA LEU A 51 15.67 2.75 3.98
C LEU A 51 15.11 2.44 2.60
N THR A 52 15.84 1.66 1.81
CA THR A 52 15.39 1.21 0.49
C THR A 52 15.55 -0.30 0.36
N LEU A 53 14.45 -0.98 0.08
CA LEU A 53 14.44 -2.42 -0.22
C LEU A 53 13.98 -2.62 -1.66
N THR A 54 14.81 -3.33 -2.42
CA THR A 54 14.51 -3.72 -3.80
C THR A 54 14.55 -5.23 -3.90
N ASN A 55 13.50 -5.85 -4.46
CA ASN A 55 13.40 -7.31 -4.62
C ASN A 55 13.71 -8.07 -3.32
N SER A 56 13.29 -7.54 -2.17
CA SER A 56 13.67 -8.06 -0.86
C SER A 56 12.46 -8.46 -0.03
N ALA A 57 12.66 -9.31 0.95
CA ALA A 57 11.60 -9.81 1.83
C ALA A 57 11.93 -9.56 3.31
N VAL A 58 10.95 -9.07 4.06
CA VAL A 58 10.98 -9.02 5.53
C VAL A 58 9.85 -9.90 6.02
N SER A 59 10.17 -10.99 6.73
CA SER A 59 9.13 -11.93 7.11
C SER A 59 9.31 -12.61 8.45
N SER A 60 8.19 -12.96 9.08
CA SER A 60 8.19 -13.66 10.38
C SER A 60 8.95 -12.92 11.49
N CYS A 61 9.12 -11.59 11.36
CA CYS A 61 9.77 -10.78 12.36
C CYS A 61 8.80 -10.46 13.51
N ILE A 62 9.31 -10.40 14.74
CA ILE A 62 8.49 -10.30 15.95
C ILE A 62 8.95 -9.15 16.84
N ALA A 63 8.06 -8.20 17.12
CA ALA A 63 8.19 -7.27 18.23
C ALA A 63 7.41 -7.83 19.43
N ARG A 64 8.11 -8.08 20.54
CA ARG A 64 7.54 -8.64 21.77
C ARG A 64 7.83 -7.76 22.98
N GLY A 65 6.87 -6.95 23.40
CA GLY A 65 6.97 -6.11 24.60
C GLY A 65 6.03 -6.59 25.71
N GLY A 66 6.37 -6.37 26.97
CA GLY A 66 5.47 -6.74 28.08
C GLY A 66 4.23 -5.86 28.16
N GLU A 67 4.36 -4.57 27.91
CA GLU A 67 3.26 -3.61 27.90
C GLU A 67 2.88 -3.20 26.48
N ARG A 68 3.87 -2.81 25.66
CA ARG A 68 3.66 -2.23 24.33
C ARG A 68 4.57 -2.87 23.28
N ALA A 69 4.02 -3.17 22.10
CA ALA A 69 4.81 -3.65 20.97
C ALA A 69 4.35 -2.99 19.67
N ASP A 70 5.25 -2.32 18.97
CA ASP A 70 4.92 -1.57 17.76
C ASP A 70 5.78 -2.03 16.57
N GLY A 71 5.15 -2.35 15.44
CA GLY A 71 5.88 -2.66 14.22
C GLY A 71 6.55 -4.03 14.26
N GLY A 72 5.84 -5.12 13.95
CA GLY A 72 6.47 -6.45 13.86
C GLY A 72 7.55 -6.50 12.77
N GLY A 73 7.30 -5.88 11.60
CA GLY A 73 8.25 -5.77 10.50
C GLY A 73 9.08 -4.49 10.58
N PHE A 74 8.42 -3.33 10.60
CA PHE A 74 9.04 -2.02 10.54
C PHE A 74 8.49 -1.07 11.59
N PHE A 75 9.37 -0.24 12.14
CA PHE A 75 9.02 0.95 12.91
C PHE A 75 9.80 2.13 12.33
N VAL A 76 9.08 3.16 11.88
CA VAL A 76 9.65 4.32 11.18
C VAL A 76 9.24 5.60 11.92
N GLU A 77 10.22 6.38 12.35
CA GLU A 77 9.99 7.63 13.09
C GLU A 77 10.98 8.75 12.74
N PHE A 78 10.69 9.95 13.25
CA PHE A 78 11.46 11.18 13.10
C PHE A 78 11.90 11.46 11.66
N TYR A 79 10.92 11.55 10.76
CA TYR A 79 11.08 11.94 9.36
C TYR A 79 11.95 11.00 8.53
N CYS A 80 11.97 9.72 8.87
CA CYS A 80 12.61 8.71 8.03
C CYS A 80 11.79 8.43 6.76
N THR A 81 12.49 7.93 5.73
CA THR A 81 11.87 7.44 4.50
C THR A 81 12.07 5.94 4.37
N LEU A 82 11.01 5.22 3.99
CA LEU A 82 11.08 3.79 3.65
C LEU A 82 10.52 3.57 2.26
N THR A 83 11.35 3.09 1.33
CA THR A 83 10.92 2.72 -0.02
C THR A 83 11.00 1.21 -0.21
N LEU A 84 9.88 0.61 -0.61
CA LEU A 84 9.76 -0.80 -0.93
C LEU A 84 9.45 -0.95 -2.42
N THR A 85 10.35 -1.57 -3.18
CA THR A 85 10.20 -1.82 -4.62
C THR A 85 10.25 -3.32 -4.89
N ILE A 86 9.18 -3.89 -5.45
CA ILE A 86 9.05 -5.34 -5.66
C ILE A 86 9.39 -6.12 -4.38
N SER A 87 9.01 -5.59 -3.21
CA SER A 87 9.45 -6.11 -1.91
C SER A 87 8.25 -6.48 -1.05
N ALA A 88 8.40 -7.51 -0.23
CA ALA A 88 7.31 -8.07 0.56
C ALA A 88 7.60 -8.00 2.07
N VAL A 89 6.63 -7.53 2.83
CA VAL A 89 6.59 -7.64 4.29
C VAL A 89 5.50 -8.65 4.63
N SER A 90 5.83 -9.73 5.32
CA SER A 90 4.83 -10.77 5.54
C SER A 90 4.96 -11.56 6.83
N SER A 91 3.83 -11.96 7.41
CA SER A 91 3.81 -12.80 8.62
C SER A 91 4.53 -12.18 9.82
N CYS A 92 4.73 -10.86 9.82
CA CYS A 92 5.35 -10.15 10.92
C CYS A 92 4.33 -9.93 12.05
N VAL A 93 4.81 -9.94 13.28
CA VAL A 93 3.96 -9.96 14.48
C VAL A 93 4.40 -8.87 15.46
N ALA A 94 3.46 -8.02 15.86
CA ALA A 94 3.56 -7.22 17.07
C ALA A 94 2.72 -7.91 18.15
N THR A 95 3.32 -8.22 19.30
CA THR A 95 2.66 -8.93 20.39
C THR A 95 3.12 -8.41 21.74
N GLY A 96 2.18 -8.18 22.65
CA GLY A 96 2.48 -7.69 24.00
C GLY A 96 1.27 -7.69 24.90
N GLY A 97 1.46 -7.31 26.17
CA GLY A 97 0.45 -7.47 27.21
C GLY A 97 -0.73 -6.50 27.13
N SER A 98 -0.50 -5.24 26.76
CA SER A 98 -1.55 -4.21 26.77
C SER A 98 -1.86 -3.67 25.38
N ILE A 99 -0.84 -3.30 24.60
CA ILE A 99 -1.00 -2.69 23.28
C ILE A 99 -0.03 -3.35 22.31
N ALA A 100 -0.55 -3.80 21.17
CA ALA A 100 0.27 -4.25 20.06
C ALA A 100 -0.24 -3.62 18.77
N GLU A 101 0.53 -2.71 18.18
CA GLU A 101 0.17 -1.96 16.98
C GLU A 101 1.04 -2.40 15.79
N ALA A 102 0.44 -2.48 14.60
CA ALA A 102 1.16 -2.73 13.34
C ALA A 102 2.05 -3.99 13.33
N GLY A 103 1.46 -5.14 12.99
CA GLY A 103 2.26 -6.34 12.75
C GLY A 103 3.22 -6.16 11.58
N GLY A 104 2.79 -5.44 10.54
CA GLY A 104 3.60 -5.13 9.36
C GLY A 104 4.49 -3.91 9.57
N LEU A 105 3.91 -2.72 9.49
CA LEU A 105 4.65 -1.45 9.54
C LEU A 105 3.95 -0.42 10.40
N TYR A 106 4.69 0.11 11.37
CA TYR A 106 4.30 1.22 12.21
C TYR A 106 5.00 2.50 11.74
N LEU A 107 4.23 3.52 11.37
CA LEU A 107 4.74 4.84 10.98
C LEU A 107 4.36 5.86 12.06
N GLU A 108 5.31 6.20 12.92
CA GLU A 108 5.15 7.25 13.92
C GLU A 108 5.23 8.63 13.24
N SER A 109 6.24 8.82 12.38
CA SER A 109 6.40 10.00 11.52
C SER A 109 7.35 9.72 10.35
N GLY A 110 7.13 10.38 9.22
CA GLY A 110 7.94 10.23 8.00
C GLY A 110 7.12 9.80 6.80
N GLU A 111 7.77 9.10 5.87
CA GLU A 111 7.16 8.70 4.60
C GLU A 111 7.47 7.25 4.25
N VAL A 112 6.46 6.55 3.74
CA VAL A 112 6.61 5.19 3.22
C VAL A 112 6.10 5.14 1.79
N LYS A 113 6.91 4.59 0.89
CA LYS A 113 6.59 4.45 -0.53
C LYS A 113 6.63 2.98 -0.95
N PHE A 114 5.50 2.45 -1.39
CA PHE A 114 5.41 1.15 -2.05
C PHE A 114 5.40 1.36 -3.56
N THR A 115 6.18 0.58 -4.30
CA THR A 115 6.18 0.61 -5.76
C THR A 115 6.27 -0.79 -6.36
N ASN A 116 5.78 -0.92 -7.60
CA ASN A 116 6.03 -2.08 -8.47
C ASN A 116 5.66 -3.43 -7.82
N GLY A 117 4.44 -3.52 -7.27
CA GLY A 117 3.93 -4.75 -6.68
C GLY A 117 4.46 -5.07 -5.27
N SER A 118 5.05 -4.12 -4.55
CA SER A 118 5.38 -4.33 -3.13
C SER A 118 4.14 -4.65 -2.29
N SER A 119 4.31 -5.37 -1.19
CA SER A 119 3.17 -5.82 -0.38
C SER A 119 3.46 -5.91 1.11
N VAL A 120 2.42 -5.76 1.93
CA VAL A 120 2.42 -6.04 3.37
C VAL A 120 1.23 -6.96 3.67
N ARG A 121 1.50 -8.18 4.12
CA ARG A 121 0.48 -9.24 4.15
C ARG A 121 0.58 -10.18 5.34
N ASN A 122 -0.54 -10.78 5.73
CA ASN A 122 -0.60 -11.82 6.77
C ASN A 122 0.07 -11.41 8.10
N CYS A 123 0.13 -10.12 8.38
CA CYS A 123 0.75 -9.62 9.60
C CYS A 123 -0.25 -9.69 10.77
N THR A 124 0.24 -9.70 12.00
CA THR A 124 -0.61 -9.83 13.19
C THR A 124 -0.26 -8.79 14.23
N ALA A 125 -1.29 -8.11 14.74
CA ALA A 125 -1.24 -7.22 15.89
C ALA A 125 -2.65 -7.08 16.48
N THR A 126 -2.75 -6.50 17.67
CA THR A 126 -4.04 -6.21 18.31
C THR A 126 -4.76 -5.06 17.60
N VAL A 127 -4.01 -4.06 17.11
CA VAL A 127 -4.52 -2.89 16.41
C VAL A 127 -3.74 -2.68 15.11
N GLY A 128 -4.46 -2.55 13.99
CA GLY A 128 -3.88 -2.31 12.67
C GLY A 128 -2.88 -3.39 12.28
N LYS A 129 -3.35 -4.60 11.97
CA LYS A 129 -2.48 -5.75 11.64
C LYS A 129 -1.40 -5.44 10.60
N THR A 130 -1.77 -4.72 9.55
CA THR A 130 -0.90 -4.45 8.40
C THR A 130 -0.13 -3.15 8.63
N LEU A 131 -0.84 -2.06 8.88
CA LEU A 131 -0.26 -0.71 9.01
C LEU A 131 -0.92 0.05 10.17
N VAL A 132 -0.12 0.87 10.85
CA VAL A 132 -0.61 1.97 11.70
C VAL A 132 0.18 3.22 11.34
N ILE A 133 -0.52 4.33 11.12
CA ILE A 133 0.06 5.63 10.79
C ILE A 133 -0.38 6.60 11.89
N LYS A 134 0.57 7.13 12.67
CA LYS A 134 0.29 8.19 13.66
C LYS A 134 0.46 9.57 13.05
N ALA A 135 1.58 9.80 12.38
CA ALA A 135 1.85 10.98 11.56
C ALA A 135 2.67 10.58 10.33
N GLY A 136 2.57 11.38 9.26
CA GLY A 136 3.27 11.09 8.00
C GLY A 136 2.34 10.55 6.91
N THR A 137 2.96 10.04 5.83
CA THR A 137 2.24 9.63 4.63
C THR A 137 2.72 8.27 4.14
N ILE A 138 1.77 7.40 3.79
CA ILE A 138 2.05 6.16 3.07
C ILE A 138 1.47 6.27 1.66
N THR A 139 2.34 6.15 0.67
CA THR A 139 1.99 6.23 -0.75
C THR A 139 2.27 4.90 -1.44
N TYR A 140 1.28 4.37 -2.16
CA TYR A 140 1.46 3.25 -3.06
C TYR A 140 1.42 3.74 -4.51
N VAL A 141 2.50 3.54 -5.25
CA VAL A 141 2.61 3.91 -6.67
C VAL A 141 2.41 2.67 -7.53
N PHE A 142 1.45 2.74 -8.46
CA PHE A 142 1.12 1.64 -9.37
C PHE A 142 2.27 1.30 -10.34
N PRO A 143 2.35 0.05 -10.86
CA PRO A 143 1.37 -1.04 -10.73
C PRO A 143 1.43 -1.78 -9.39
N THR A 144 0.33 -2.46 -9.06
CA THR A 144 0.28 -3.44 -7.96
C THR A 144 0.53 -4.87 -8.52
N LEU A 145 0.52 -5.88 -7.65
CA LEU A 145 0.64 -7.28 -8.05
C LEU A 145 -0.57 -7.70 -8.94
N ALA A 146 -0.33 -8.58 -9.91
CA ALA A 146 -1.42 -9.17 -10.68
C ALA A 146 -2.38 -9.93 -9.75
N GLY A 147 -3.70 -9.71 -9.91
CA GLY A 147 -4.68 -10.23 -8.95
C GLY A 147 -4.94 -9.34 -7.75
N TYR A 148 -4.41 -8.12 -7.73
CA TYR A 148 -4.62 -7.17 -6.65
C TYR A 148 -5.08 -5.83 -7.19
N TRP A 149 -5.71 -5.05 -6.32
CA TRP A 149 -6.25 -3.74 -6.67
C TRP A 149 -6.06 -2.75 -5.51
N LEU A 150 -6.04 -1.47 -5.86
CA LEU A 150 -6.13 -0.34 -4.94
C LEU A 150 -7.01 0.75 -5.55
N PRO A 151 -7.74 1.53 -4.75
CA PRO A 151 -8.34 2.76 -5.27
C PRO A 151 -7.20 3.72 -5.64
N GLN A 152 -7.35 4.46 -6.72
CA GLN A 152 -6.30 5.37 -7.19
C GLN A 152 -6.81 6.76 -7.47
N VAL A 153 -5.93 7.72 -7.25
CA VAL A 153 -6.01 9.08 -7.75
C VAL A 153 -4.79 9.34 -8.61
N GLU A 154 -4.95 10.18 -9.63
CA GLU A 154 -3.79 10.71 -10.33
C GLU A 154 -3.21 11.86 -9.51
N CYS A 155 -1.93 11.75 -9.17
CA CYS A 155 -1.25 12.80 -8.42
C CYS A 155 -1.09 14.05 -9.29
N ARG A 156 -1.78 15.12 -8.91
CA ARG A 156 -1.76 16.41 -9.59
C ARG A 156 -1.65 17.53 -8.56
N VAL A 157 -1.07 18.66 -8.98
CA VAL A 157 -1.01 19.85 -8.16
C VAL A 157 -2.39 20.49 -8.12
N TYR A 158 -3.04 20.44 -6.96
CA TYR A 158 -4.26 21.20 -6.73
C TYR A 158 -3.88 22.67 -6.59
N ARG A 159 -4.51 23.50 -7.40
CA ARG A 159 -4.31 24.96 -7.39
C ARG A 159 -5.51 25.63 -6.71
N GLU A 160 -5.32 26.85 -6.24
CA GLU A 160 -6.41 27.65 -5.65
C GLU A 160 -7.62 27.75 -6.59
N SER A 161 -8.82 27.92 -6.00
CA SER A 161 -10.07 28.00 -6.75
C SER A 161 -10.13 29.24 -7.65
N CYS A 162 -10.72 29.11 -8.83
CA CYS A 162 -10.98 30.25 -9.71
C CYS A 162 -11.89 31.30 -9.06
N PRO A 163 -11.62 32.61 -9.24
CA PRO A 163 -12.50 33.65 -8.76
C PRO A 163 -13.86 33.58 -9.47
N THR A 164 -14.93 33.97 -8.77
CA THR A 164 -16.27 34.06 -9.36
C THR A 164 -16.33 35.20 -10.37
N GLY A 165 -16.86 34.95 -11.56
CA GLY A 165 -16.84 35.94 -12.64
C GLY A 165 -17.82 35.65 -13.77
N THR A 166 -17.49 36.11 -14.98
CA THR A 166 -18.26 35.72 -16.16
C THR A 166 -17.97 34.26 -16.52
N PRO A 167 -18.93 33.53 -17.11
CA PRO A 167 -18.71 32.12 -17.48
C PRO A 167 -17.45 31.90 -18.34
N ALA A 168 -17.17 32.82 -19.28
CA ALA A 168 -15.98 32.77 -20.12
C ALA A 168 -14.67 32.94 -19.33
N ALA A 169 -14.65 33.84 -18.34
CA ALA A 169 -13.47 34.03 -17.49
C ALA A 169 -13.23 32.82 -16.57
N GLU A 170 -14.30 32.22 -16.03
CA GLU A 170 -14.17 31.02 -15.21
C GLU A 170 -13.72 29.79 -16.02
N GLU A 171 -14.20 29.65 -17.25
CA GLU A 171 -13.78 28.57 -18.15
C GLU A 171 -12.29 28.69 -18.52
N GLN A 172 -11.84 29.90 -18.87
CA GLN A 172 -10.42 30.15 -19.15
C GLN A 172 -9.54 29.87 -17.91
N CYS A 173 -9.99 30.28 -16.72
CA CYS A 173 -9.30 29.97 -15.48
C CYS A 173 -9.24 28.46 -15.21
N ARG A 174 -10.33 27.73 -15.40
CA ARG A 174 -10.36 26.26 -15.22
C ARG A 174 -9.39 25.57 -16.18
N ALA A 175 -9.37 25.96 -17.45
CA ALA A 175 -8.43 25.43 -18.44
C ALA A 175 -6.96 25.69 -18.04
N GLN A 176 -6.65 26.90 -17.56
CA GLN A 176 -5.32 27.23 -17.08
C GLN A 176 -4.95 26.43 -15.83
N ARG A 177 -5.87 26.30 -14.88
CA ARG A 177 -5.69 25.51 -13.65
C ARG A 177 -5.37 24.06 -13.97
N ASP A 178 -6.07 23.47 -14.93
CA ASP A 178 -5.87 22.09 -15.35
C ASP A 178 -4.51 21.93 -16.06
N ALA A 179 -4.11 22.89 -16.90
CA ALA A 179 -2.77 22.94 -17.50
C ALA A 179 -1.64 23.11 -16.47
N CYS A 180 -1.90 23.83 -15.38
CA CYS A 180 -0.98 24.05 -14.26
C CYS A 180 -0.96 22.89 -13.25
N SER A 181 -1.88 21.93 -13.37
CA SER A 181 -1.98 20.79 -12.44
C SER A 181 -0.82 19.78 -12.56
N GLN A 182 0.00 19.91 -13.60
CA GLN A 182 1.18 19.09 -13.85
C GLN A 182 2.51 19.80 -13.50
N LEU A 183 2.45 21.07 -13.10
CA LEU A 183 3.63 21.87 -12.81
C LEU A 183 3.89 21.90 -11.30
N PRO A 184 5.09 21.52 -10.81
CA PRO A 184 5.44 21.55 -9.39
C PRO A 184 5.68 22.98 -8.86
N ASP A 185 5.65 24.00 -9.71
CA ASP A 185 5.95 25.39 -9.32
C ASP A 185 5.09 25.86 -8.13
N ASP A 186 5.77 26.26 -7.05
CA ASP A 186 5.16 26.47 -5.73
C ASP A 186 5.15 27.95 -5.27
N ILE A 187 5.56 28.92 -6.10
CA ILE A 187 5.97 30.26 -5.60
C ILE A 187 5.08 31.45 -6.05
N ASP A 188 4.42 32.04 -5.04
CA ASP A 188 4.16 33.47 -4.79
C ASP A 188 3.92 34.40 -6.00
N GLY A 189 2.90 34.13 -6.82
CA GLY A 189 2.42 35.07 -7.84
C GLY A 189 3.46 35.49 -8.90
N SER A 190 4.61 34.83 -8.94
CA SER A 190 5.77 35.14 -9.79
C SER A 190 6.31 33.89 -10.48
N ALA A 191 5.52 32.82 -10.53
CA ALA A 191 5.81 31.67 -11.36
C ALA A 191 5.92 32.12 -12.84
N PRO A 192 6.99 31.75 -13.57
CA PRO A 192 7.20 32.13 -14.97
C PRO A 192 6.09 31.60 -15.91
N SER A 193 5.27 30.67 -15.41
CA SER A 193 4.17 29.97 -16.09
C SER A 193 2.80 30.65 -15.93
N GLY A 194 2.66 31.69 -15.08
CA GLY A 194 1.39 32.39 -14.85
C GLY A 194 0.35 31.60 -14.04
N CYS A 195 0.73 30.49 -13.42
CA CYS A 195 -0.16 29.63 -12.62
C CYS A 195 -0.56 30.27 -11.28
N ALA A 196 -1.77 29.97 -10.82
CA ALA A 196 -2.20 30.30 -9.45
C ALA A 196 -1.35 29.52 -8.41
N PRO A 197 -1.30 29.99 -7.15
CA PRO A 197 -0.63 29.26 -6.06
C PRO A 197 -1.19 27.83 -5.89
N SER A 198 -0.36 26.95 -5.33
CA SER A 198 -0.82 25.61 -4.94
C SER A 198 -1.75 25.71 -3.73
N ALA A 199 -2.82 24.91 -3.72
CA ALA A 199 -3.73 24.83 -2.58
C ALA A 199 -3.02 24.26 -1.35
N ALA A 200 -3.46 24.65 -0.14
CA ALA A 200 -2.89 24.11 1.09
C ALA A 200 -3.07 22.59 1.21
N VAL A 201 -4.20 22.06 0.73
CA VAL A 201 -4.50 20.62 0.70
C VAL A 201 -4.15 20.06 -0.68
N GLN A 202 -3.17 19.17 -0.71
CA GLN A 202 -2.74 18.48 -1.92
C GLN A 202 -3.21 17.02 -1.92
N PRO A 203 -3.55 16.45 -3.08
CA PRO A 203 -4.03 15.07 -3.19
C PRO A 203 -2.90 14.03 -3.11
N CYS A 204 -1.65 14.49 -3.04
CA CYS A 204 -0.44 13.67 -2.97
C CYS A 204 0.73 14.51 -2.44
N PRO A 205 1.76 13.87 -1.84
CA PRO A 205 2.93 14.55 -1.31
C PRO A 205 3.95 14.88 -2.43
N TRP A 206 3.51 15.51 -3.52
CA TRP A 206 4.40 15.85 -4.64
C TRP A 206 5.47 16.89 -4.26
N LYS A 207 5.26 17.67 -3.20
CA LYS A 207 6.24 18.64 -2.69
C LYS A 207 7.48 17.97 -2.12
N SER A 208 7.33 16.78 -1.53
CA SER A 208 8.47 15.97 -1.05
C SER A 208 9.04 15.09 -2.16
N ASP A 209 8.21 14.65 -3.10
CA ASP A 209 8.64 13.81 -4.23
C ASP A 209 7.90 14.17 -5.53
N GLU A 210 8.55 15.00 -6.36
CA GLU A 210 8.02 15.42 -7.66
C GLU A 210 7.83 14.24 -8.64
N SER A 211 8.51 13.10 -8.43
CA SER A 211 8.35 11.91 -9.29
C SER A 211 6.96 11.29 -9.22
N LEU A 212 6.16 11.68 -8.22
CA LEU A 212 4.77 11.26 -8.06
C LEU A 212 3.83 11.96 -9.04
N LEU A 213 4.17 13.13 -9.56
CA LEU A 213 3.28 13.88 -10.45
C LEU A 213 2.88 13.05 -11.66
N LEU A 214 1.59 13.11 -11.98
CA LEU A 214 0.90 12.36 -13.04
C LEU A 214 0.96 10.83 -12.87
N LYS A 215 1.42 10.33 -11.72
CA LYS A 215 1.35 8.90 -11.41
C LYS A 215 -0.01 8.55 -10.82
N PRO A 216 -0.58 7.40 -11.20
CA PRO A 216 -1.67 6.80 -10.45
C PRO A 216 -1.12 6.29 -9.11
N ILE A 217 -1.68 6.81 -8.02
CA ILE A 217 -1.25 6.48 -6.66
C ILE A 217 -2.45 6.20 -5.76
N TYR A 218 -2.19 5.48 -4.68
CA TYR A 218 -3.07 5.38 -3.53
C TYR A 218 -2.40 6.01 -2.32
N LEU A 219 -3.08 6.97 -1.69
CA LEU A 219 -2.73 7.43 -0.35
C LEU A 219 -3.48 6.59 0.67
N VAL A 220 -2.74 5.85 1.48
CA VAL A 220 -3.35 5.06 2.55
C VAL A 220 -3.93 6.04 3.59
N PRO A 221 -5.22 5.93 3.97
CA PRO A 221 -5.80 6.75 5.02
C PRO A 221 -5.05 6.59 6.33
N ASN A 222 -5.02 7.65 7.15
CA ASN A 222 -4.38 7.67 8.47
C ASN A 222 -5.21 6.95 9.53
N GLU A 223 -5.64 5.73 9.23
CA GLU A 223 -6.40 4.85 10.12
C GLU A 223 -5.68 3.49 10.20
N PRO A 224 -5.75 2.79 11.35
CA PRO A 224 -5.19 1.45 11.48
C PRO A 224 -5.75 0.49 10.42
N LEU A 225 -4.89 -0.05 9.56
CA LEU A 225 -5.26 -0.97 8.49
C LEU A 225 -5.05 -2.42 8.94
N ASN A 226 -6.14 -3.19 8.98
CA ASN A 226 -6.10 -4.62 9.33
C ASN A 226 -5.99 -5.55 8.12
N GLU A 227 -6.32 -5.05 6.94
CA GLU A 227 -6.35 -5.82 5.70
C GLU A 227 -5.00 -5.79 4.98
N ASP A 228 -4.74 -6.82 4.18
CA ASP A 228 -3.52 -6.91 3.38
C ASP A 228 -3.42 -5.80 2.33
N LEU A 229 -2.21 -5.30 2.10
CA LEU A 229 -1.90 -4.26 1.11
C LEU A 229 -0.96 -4.84 0.05
N PRO A 230 -1.27 -4.77 -1.27
CA PRO A 230 -2.53 -4.36 -1.88
C PRO A 230 -3.66 -5.38 -1.64
N PHE A 231 -4.91 -4.96 -1.83
CA PHE A 231 -6.10 -5.79 -1.63
C PHE A 231 -6.22 -6.83 -2.74
N ALA A 232 -6.51 -8.08 -2.39
CA ALA A 232 -6.71 -9.12 -3.38
C ALA A 232 -8.05 -8.92 -4.12
N CYS A 233 -8.07 -9.29 -5.40
CA CYS A 233 -9.33 -9.53 -6.10
C CYS A 233 -10.05 -10.69 -5.42
N VAL A 234 -11.29 -10.48 -5.01
CA VAL A 234 -12.09 -11.50 -4.32
C VAL A 234 -12.44 -12.68 -5.25
N PRO A 235 -12.82 -13.85 -4.72
CA PRO A 235 -13.21 -14.99 -5.54
C PRO A 235 -14.40 -14.63 -6.43
N GLY A 236 -14.44 -15.20 -7.63
CA GLY A 236 -15.43 -14.86 -8.67
C GLY A 236 -15.08 -13.62 -9.50
N TYR A 237 -13.96 -12.94 -9.23
CA TYR A 237 -13.40 -11.89 -10.09
C TYR A 237 -12.02 -12.31 -10.62
N VAL A 238 -11.70 -11.87 -11.84
CA VAL A 238 -10.40 -12.14 -12.46
C VAL A 238 -9.47 -10.94 -12.30
N GLY A 239 -8.26 -11.24 -11.88
CA GLY A 239 -7.15 -10.33 -11.71
C GLY A 239 -6.35 -10.09 -12.99
N SER A 240 -5.61 -8.99 -13.03
CA SER A 240 -4.76 -8.64 -14.17
C SER A 240 -3.52 -7.85 -13.77
N PRO A 241 -2.43 -7.90 -14.55
CA PRO A 241 -1.29 -6.99 -14.42
C PRO A 241 -1.56 -5.58 -14.98
N SER A 242 -2.69 -5.37 -15.69
CA SER A 242 -3.04 -4.07 -16.27
C SER A 242 -3.33 -3.04 -15.18
N GLN A 243 -2.61 -1.93 -15.21
CA GLN A 243 -2.82 -0.83 -14.27
C GLN A 243 -4.23 -0.26 -14.27
N LEU A 244 -4.97 -0.35 -15.39
CA LEU A 244 -6.35 0.15 -15.46
C LEU A 244 -7.31 -0.77 -14.71
N GLU A 245 -7.07 -2.08 -14.79
CA GLU A 245 -7.90 -3.10 -14.16
C GLU A 245 -7.57 -3.25 -12.66
N GLN A 246 -6.41 -2.80 -12.20
CA GLN A 246 -6.03 -2.80 -10.79
C GLN A 246 -6.62 -1.63 -9.96
N ARG A 247 -7.47 -0.77 -10.54
CA ARG A 247 -7.90 0.50 -9.91
C ARG A 247 -9.19 0.40 -9.11
N SER A 248 -9.76 -0.79 -9.04
CA SER A 248 -11.14 -1.01 -8.63
C SER A 248 -11.28 -2.37 -7.96
N PRO A 249 -12.22 -2.52 -6.98
CA PRO A 249 -12.55 -3.82 -6.40
C PRO A 249 -13.06 -4.84 -7.41
N PHE A 250 -13.48 -4.40 -8.59
CA PHE A 250 -13.95 -5.27 -9.66
C PHE A 250 -12.82 -5.83 -10.53
N CYS A 251 -11.57 -5.45 -10.27
CA CYS A 251 -10.40 -5.94 -11.00
C CYS A 251 -10.56 -5.87 -12.53
N ALA A 252 -10.24 -6.95 -13.27
CA ALA A 252 -10.48 -7.04 -14.71
C ALA A 252 -11.91 -7.49 -15.07
N GLY A 253 -12.78 -7.64 -14.06
CA GLY A 253 -14.18 -8.02 -14.22
C GLY A 253 -14.53 -9.35 -13.55
N PRO A 254 -15.82 -9.74 -13.59
CA PRO A 254 -16.26 -11.02 -13.08
C PRO A 254 -15.63 -12.18 -13.88
N CYS A 255 -15.45 -13.31 -13.22
CA CYS A 255 -14.89 -14.52 -13.83
C CYS A 255 -15.72 -14.92 -15.07
N PRO A 256 -15.10 -15.19 -16.23
CA PRO A 256 -15.83 -15.48 -17.46
C PRO A 256 -16.70 -16.74 -17.34
N GLY A 257 -17.85 -16.75 -18.03
CA GLY A 257 -18.69 -17.93 -18.14
C GLY A 257 -17.92 -19.12 -18.74
N GLY A 258 -18.24 -20.33 -18.30
CA GLY A 258 -17.48 -21.55 -18.63
C GLY A 258 -16.23 -21.75 -17.76
N ALA A 259 -15.89 -20.81 -16.88
CA ALA A 259 -14.79 -20.91 -15.93
C ALA A 259 -15.18 -20.43 -14.52
N PHE A 260 -14.33 -20.71 -13.55
CA PHE A 260 -14.49 -20.25 -12.17
C PHE A 260 -13.17 -19.74 -11.58
N CYS A 261 -13.29 -18.82 -10.62
CA CYS A 261 -12.18 -18.12 -9.97
C CYS A 261 -12.27 -18.39 -8.46
N PRO A 262 -11.67 -19.49 -7.98
CA PRO A 262 -11.98 -20.05 -6.66
C PRO A 262 -11.32 -19.34 -5.49
N THR A 263 -10.19 -18.68 -5.73
CA THR A 263 -9.37 -18.08 -4.67
C THR A 263 -9.16 -16.60 -4.93
N ASP A 264 -8.78 -15.90 -3.86
CA ASP A 264 -8.29 -14.53 -3.95
C ASP A 264 -7.16 -14.42 -4.97
N ALA A 265 -7.09 -13.26 -5.63
CA ALA A 265 -6.08 -12.92 -6.62
C ALA A 265 -5.96 -13.89 -7.80
N THR A 266 -7.03 -14.60 -8.16
CA THR A 266 -7.06 -15.46 -9.36
C THR A 266 -6.79 -14.62 -10.62
N THR A 267 -5.71 -14.90 -11.34
CA THR A 267 -5.39 -14.26 -12.64
C THR A 267 -5.66 -15.15 -13.84
N THR A 268 -5.80 -16.47 -13.60
CA THR A 268 -6.07 -17.47 -14.63
C THR A 268 -7.32 -18.26 -14.23
N PRO A 269 -8.50 -17.95 -14.81
CA PRO A 269 -9.73 -18.69 -14.54
C PRO A 269 -9.58 -20.18 -14.85
N ILE A 270 -10.22 -21.02 -14.05
CA ILE A 270 -10.18 -22.48 -14.20
C ILE A 270 -11.42 -22.92 -14.97
N VAL A 271 -11.25 -23.73 -16.03
CA VAL A 271 -12.36 -24.27 -16.82
C VAL A 271 -13.32 -25.07 -15.93
N CYS A 272 -14.62 -24.91 -16.16
CA CYS A 272 -15.64 -25.61 -15.40
C CYS A 272 -15.50 -27.13 -15.55
N PRO A 273 -15.47 -27.91 -14.45
CA PRO A 273 -15.32 -29.35 -14.54
C PRO A 273 -16.57 -30.00 -15.15
N ALA A 274 -16.37 -31.17 -15.78
CA ALA A 274 -17.47 -31.96 -16.32
C ALA A 274 -18.52 -32.31 -15.24
N GLY A 275 -19.80 -32.23 -15.60
CA GLY A 275 -20.91 -32.41 -14.66
C GLY A 275 -21.28 -31.17 -13.85
N SER A 276 -20.63 -30.03 -14.12
CA SER A 276 -20.95 -28.72 -13.55
C SER A 276 -21.11 -27.66 -14.64
N PHE A 277 -21.70 -26.53 -14.28
CA PHE A 277 -21.79 -25.33 -15.09
C PHE A 277 -21.34 -24.10 -14.28
N CYS A 278 -20.74 -23.13 -14.97
CA CYS A 278 -20.13 -21.96 -14.36
C CYS A 278 -20.63 -20.69 -15.06
N PRO A 279 -21.68 -20.04 -14.55
CA PRO A 279 -22.11 -18.72 -15.03
C PRO A 279 -21.03 -17.64 -14.82
N LEU A 280 -21.24 -16.46 -15.41
CA LEU A 280 -20.38 -15.29 -15.16
C LEU A 280 -20.27 -15.00 -13.65
N GLY A 281 -19.05 -14.76 -13.16
CA GLY A 281 -18.75 -14.46 -11.76
C GLY A 281 -18.71 -15.69 -10.85
N THR A 282 -18.56 -16.90 -11.39
CA THR A 282 -18.51 -18.13 -10.58
C THR A 282 -17.21 -18.22 -9.78
N SER A 283 -17.32 -18.33 -8.46
CA SER A 283 -16.21 -18.73 -7.58
C SER A 283 -16.22 -20.24 -7.27
N VAL A 284 -17.41 -20.84 -7.23
CA VAL A 284 -17.61 -22.27 -6.97
C VAL A 284 -18.52 -22.87 -8.05
N PRO A 285 -18.06 -23.87 -8.82
CA PRO A 285 -18.86 -24.52 -9.86
C PRO A 285 -20.19 -25.06 -9.33
N ARG A 286 -21.24 -24.99 -10.17
CA ARG A 286 -22.57 -25.51 -9.82
C ARG A 286 -22.79 -26.85 -10.49
N SER A 287 -23.11 -27.90 -9.72
CA SER A 287 -23.41 -29.21 -10.27
C SER A 287 -24.64 -29.17 -11.17
N CYS A 288 -24.61 -29.89 -12.29
CA CYS A 288 -25.77 -30.11 -13.13
C CYS A 288 -26.83 -30.94 -12.38
N PRO A 289 -28.13 -30.61 -12.51
CA PRO A 289 -29.21 -31.51 -12.06
C PRO A 289 -29.07 -32.92 -12.63
N SER A 290 -29.52 -33.94 -11.89
CA SER A 290 -29.50 -35.33 -12.34
C SER A 290 -30.12 -35.47 -13.73
N ALA A 291 -29.42 -36.18 -14.63
CA ALA A 291 -29.80 -36.40 -16.03
C ALA A 291 -29.79 -35.15 -16.95
N THR A 292 -29.13 -34.06 -16.54
CA THR A 292 -28.84 -32.91 -17.41
C THR A 292 -27.35 -32.76 -17.65
N PHE A 293 -26.97 -32.29 -18.83
CA PHE A 293 -25.59 -31.95 -19.19
C PHE A 293 -25.49 -30.43 -19.41
N SER A 294 -24.34 -29.84 -19.07
CA SER A 294 -24.04 -28.47 -19.49
C SER A 294 -23.92 -28.44 -21.02
N ASN A 295 -24.68 -27.54 -21.67
CA ASN A 295 -24.56 -27.32 -23.11
C ASN A 295 -23.42 -26.34 -23.46
N GLU A 296 -22.80 -25.73 -22.44
CA GLU A 296 -21.60 -24.93 -22.59
C GLU A 296 -20.38 -25.83 -22.39
N THR A 297 -19.71 -26.14 -23.50
CA THR A 297 -18.36 -26.69 -23.51
C THR A 297 -17.38 -25.54 -23.26
N GLY A 298 -16.60 -25.63 -22.19
CA GLY A 298 -15.44 -24.76 -21.97
C GLY A 298 -14.34 -25.01 -22.99
#